data_AF-A0A2U8T128-F1
#
_entry.id   AF-A0A2U8T128-F1
#
_cell.length_a   1.000
_cell.length_b   1.000
_cell.length_c   1.000
_cell.angle_alpha   90.00
_cell.angle_beta   90.00
_cell.angle_gamma   90.00
#
_symmetry.space_group_name_H-M   'P 1'
#
loop_
_entity.id
_entity.type
_entity.pdbx_description
1 polymer ?
#
loop_
_entity_poly.entity_id
_entity_poly.type
_entity_poly.pdbx_seq_one_letter_code
_entity_poly.pdbx_strand_id
1 'polypeptide(L)'
;MSRKIFELFALTAGLFISAHASENVNTPENRQFLKQQETLSQQLREKPDTQLQAWAEQQVRANPLQHSDNQFLDELVRKQQAAQKDKPQQGAVYFVSFSIPEEGLKRMLGETRHYGIPATLRGMVNNDLKATAEAVLSLVKDGATDGVQIDPTLFSQYGIRSVPALVVFCSRHCCK
;
A
#
# COMPACT_ATOMS: atom_id res chain seq x y z
N MET A 1 -27.11 12.96 -75.05
CA MET A 1 -27.43 11.59 -74.61
C MET A 1 -27.21 11.49 -73.11
N SER A 2 -28.31 11.46 -72.35
CA SER A 2 -28.48 11.13 -70.92
C SER A 2 -27.65 9.91 -70.47
N ARG A 3 -27.10 9.74 -69.25
CA ARG A 3 -27.68 9.94 -67.90
C ARG A 3 -26.60 9.79 -66.79
N LYS A 4 -26.58 10.74 -65.84
CA LYS A 4 -26.44 10.66 -64.35
C LYS A 4 -25.09 10.20 -63.72
N ILE A 5 -24.35 10.95 -62.88
CA ILE A 5 -24.56 11.88 -61.72
C ILE A 5 -24.64 11.16 -60.35
N PHE A 6 -23.78 11.62 -59.42
CA PHE A 6 -23.79 11.55 -57.92
C PHE A 6 -23.37 10.22 -57.27
N GLU A 7 -22.66 10.14 -56.14
CA GLU A 7 -22.01 11.07 -55.19
C GLU A 7 -21.39 10.16 -54.08
N LEU A 8 -20.51 10.74 -53.25
CA LEU A 8 -20.35 10.45 -51.82
C LEU A 8 -19.60 9.19 -51.29
N PHE A 9 -18.56 9.53 -50.50
CA PHE A 9 -18.25 9.06 -49.13
C PHE A 9 -16.98 8.23 -48.86
N ALA A 10 -16.10 8.90 -48.10
CA ALA A 10 -15.37 8.43 -46.94
C ALA A 10 -14.06 7.65 -47.14
N LEU A 11 -12.97 8.43 -47.27
CA LEU A 11 -11.66 8.11 -46.69
C LEU A 11 -11.81 7.66 -45.24
N THR A 12 -11.76 6.34 -45.00
CA THR A 12 -11.59 5.75 -43.67
C THR A 12 -10.18 5.17 -43.60
N ALA A 13 -9.22 6.01 -43.21
CA ALA A 13 -7.91 5.55 -42.76
C ALA A 13 -8.10 4.92 -41.37
N GLY A 14 -8.42 3.63 -41.35
CA GLY A 14 -8.44 2.80 -40.15
C GLY A 14 -7.02 2.68 -39.60
N LEU A 15 -6.68 3.54 -38.65
CA LEU A 15 -5.51 3.38 -37.78
C LEU A 15 -5.82 2.22 -36.81
N PHE A 16 -5.57 0.99 -37.25
CA PHE A 16 -5.59 -0.18 -36.38
C PHE A 16 -4.38 -0.09 -35.45
N ILE A 17 -4.57 0.49 -34.27
CA ILE A 17 -3.61 0.36 -33.16
C ILE A 17 -3.80 -1.06 -32.61
N SER A 18 -2.93 -1.97 -33.02
CA SER A 18 -2.80 -3.28 -32.40
C SER A 18 -2.34 -3.08 -30.95
N ALA A 19 -3.27 -3.13 -30.00
CA ALA A 19 -2.96 -3.29 -28.59
C ALA A 19 -2.42 -4.72 -28.39
N HIS A 20 -1.10 -4.89 -28.50
CA HIS A 20 -0.45 -6.12 -28.09
C HIS A 20 -0.43 -6.17 -26.56
N ALA A 21 -1.48 -6.75 -25.97
CA ALA A 21 -1.41 -7.28 -24.62
C ALA A 21 -0.52 -8.54 -24.68
N SER A 22 0.78 -8.39 -24.39
CA SER A 22 1.68 -9.54 -24.33
C SER A 22 1.69 -10.13 -22.93
N GLU A 23 1.12 -11.32 -22.82
CA GLU A 23 1.38 -12.27 -21.77
C GLU A 23 2.89 -12.61 -21.69
N ASN A 24 3.32 -13.02 -20.50
CA ASN A 24 4.66 -13.48 -20.10
C ASN A 24 5.65 -12.42 -19.57
N VAL A 25 5.54 -12.16 -18.26
CA VAL A 25 6.45 -11.31 -17.45
C VAL A 25 7.88 -11.89 -17.34
N ASN A 26 8.10 -13.15 -17.73
CA ASN A 26 9.38 -13.86 -17.53
C ASN A 26 10.29 -13.92 -18.78
N THR A 27 10.20 -12.96 -19.70
CA THR A 27 11.19 -12.82 -20.78
C THR A 27 12.47 -12.14 -20.27
N PRO A 28 13.66 -12.48 -20.82
CA PRO A 28 14.91 -11.82 -20.46
C PRO A 28 14.88 -10.31 -20.72
N GLU A 29 14.21 -9.88 -21.78
CA GLU A 29 13.92 -8.47 -22.13
C GLU A 29 13.14 -7.76 -20.99
N ASN A 30 12.04 -8.36 -20.53
CA ASN A 30 11.26 -7.79 -19.42
C ASN A 30 12.08 -7.70 -18.13
N ARG A 31 12.93 -8.70 -17.83
CA ARG A 31 13.82 -8.62 -16.66
C ARG A 31 14.85 -7.51 -16.77
N GLN A 32 15.37 -7.23 -17.96
CA GLN A 32 16.30 -6.13 -18.18
C GLN A 32 15.61 -4.78 -18.02
N PHE A 33 14.41 -4.64 -18.59
CA PHE A 33 13.58 -3.45 -18.43
C PHE A 33 13.23 -3.17 -16.96
N LEU A 34 12.80 -4.20 -16.22
CA LEU A 34 12.48 -4.07 -14.78
C LEU A 34 13.72 -3.69 -13.96
N LYS A 35 14.88 -4.32 -14.21
CA LYS A 35 16.15 -3.96 -13.54
C LYS A 35 16.57 -2.52 -13.84
N GLN A 36 16.36 -2.06 -15.08
CA GLN A 36 16.64 -0.69 -15.46
C GLN A 36 15.74 0.28 -14.71
N GLN A 37 14.45 -0.04 -14.58
CA GLN A 37 13.49 0.77 -13.84
C GLN A 37 13.79 0.82 -12.34
N GLU A 38 14.16 -0.31 -11.73
CA GLU A 38 14.61 -0.38 -10.33
C GLU A 38 15.87 0.47 -10.11
N THR A 39 16.86 0.34 -10.98
CA THR A 39 18.14 1.09 -10.88
C THR A 39 17.91 2.59 -10.98
N LEU A 40 17.06 3.03 -11.92
CA LEU A 40 16.67 4.43 -12.05
C LEU A 40 15.98 4.93 -10.77
N SER A 41 15.07 4.14 -10.21
CA SER A 41 14.38 4.49 -8.96
C SER A 41 15.32 4.59 -7.76
N GLN A 42 16.36 3.74 -7.70
CA GLN A 42 17.38 3.78 -6.65
C GLN A 42 18.28 5.02 -6.80
N GLN A 43 18.71 5.34 -8.02
CA GLN A 43 19.50 6.56 -8.27
C GLN A 43 18.75 7.83 -7.88
N LEU A 44 17.45 7.91 -8.20
CA LEU A 44 16.58 9.02 -7.79
C LEU A 44 16.41 9.14 -6.27
N ARG A 45 16.54 8.03 -5.53
CA ARG A 45 16.50 8.01 -4.06
C ARG A 45 17.84 8.39 -3.42
N GLU A 46 18.96 7.96 -4.00
CA GLU A 46 20.30 8.15 -3.43
C GLU A 46 20.89 9.53 -3.70
N LYS A 47 20.55 10.14 -4.84
CA LYS A 47 20.92 11.53 -5.14
C LYS A 47 19.64 12.36 -5.19
N PRO A 48 19.30 13.11 -4.12
CA PRO A 48 18.30 14.15 -4.23
C PRO A 48 18.88 15.25 -5.11
N ASP A 49 18.76 15.07 -6.42
CA ASP A 49 19.15 16.08 -7.40
C ASP A 49 18.32 17.32 -7.12
N THR A 50 18.98 18.40 -6.70
CA THR A 50 18.35 19.71 -6.45
C THR A 50 17.56 20.18 -7.69
N GLN A 51 17.97 19.72 -8.88
CA GLN A 51 17.29 19.98 -10.15
C GLN A 51 15.98 19.19 -10.29
N LEU A 52 15.91 17.95 -9.81
CA LEU A 52 14.67 17.16 -9.79
C LEU A 52 13.69 17.69 -8.74
N GLN A 53 14.20 18.15 -7.60
CA GLN A 53 13.38 18.88 -6.61
C GLN A 53 12.82 20.17 -7.22
N ALA A 54 13.66 20.99 -7.86
CA ALA A 54 13.22 22.21 -8.52
C ALA A 54 12.20 21.96 -9.64
N TRP A 55 12.39 20.89 -10.42
CA TRP A 55 11.43 20.46 -11.46
C TRP A 55 10.12 19.97 -10.85
N ALA A 56 10.16 19.17 -9.78
CA ALA A 56 8.96 18.71 -9.07
C ALA A 56 8.20 19.88 -8.44
N GLU A 57 8.90 20.85 -7.83
CA GLU A 57 8.31 22.08 -7.32
C GLU A 57 7.67 22.92 -8.43
N GLN A 58 8.30 23.00 -9.61
CA GLN A 58 7.71 23.64 -10.78
C GLN A 58 6.45 22.93 -11.27
N GLN A 59 6.43 21.59 -11.27
CA GLN A 59 5.24 20.81 -11.63
C GLN A 59 4.09 21.04 -10.63
N VAL A 60 4.38 21.04 -9.33
CA VAL A 60 3.38 21.33 -8.28
C VAL A 60 2.85 22.75 -8.40
N ARG A 61 3.69 23.73 -8.74
CA ARG A 61 3.23 25.11 -9.02
C ARG A 61 2.42 25.21 -10.32
N ALA A 62 2.77 24.44 -11.34
CA ALA A 62 2.08 24.45 -12.63
C ALA A 62 0.71 23.77 -12.57
N ASN A 63 0.51 22.85 -11.63
CA ASN A 63 -0.77 22.19 -11.38
C ASN A 63 -1.16 22.31 -9.89
N PRO A 64 -1.57 23.51 -9.44
CA PRO A 64 -1.94 23.72 -8.05
C PRO A 64 -3.18 22.88 -7.71
N LEU A 65 -3.10 22.14 -6.61
CA LEU A 65 -4.24 21.43 -6.05
C LEU A 65 -5.38 22.41 -5.74
N GLN A 66 -6.62 21.96 -5.89
CA GLN A 66 -7.77 22.78 -5.55
C GLN A 66 -7.74 23.13 -4.05
N HIS A 67 -8.30 24.28 -3.69
CA HIS A 67 -8.23 24.78 -2.31
C HIS A 67 -8.82 23.79 -1.28
N SER A 68 -9.88 23.06 -1.66
CA SER A 68 -10.48 22.00 -0.85
C SER A 68 -9.53 20.83 -0.59
N ASP A 69 -8.73 20.44 -1.57
CA ASP A 69 -7.79 19.32 -1.45
C ASP A 69 -6.64 19.68 -0.51
N ASN A 70 -6.16 20.93 -0.58
CA ASN A 70 -5.14 21.42 0.35
C ASN A 70 -5.63 21.42 1.80
N GLN A 71 -6.86 21.87 2.06
CA GLN A 71 -7.45 21.84 3.40
C GLN A 71 -7.61 20.41 3.94
N PHE A 72 -8.05 19.49 3.07
CA PHE A 72 -8.18 18.08 3.42
C PHE A 72 -6.82 17.43 3.74
N LEU A 73 -5.80 17.69 2.92
CA LEU A 73 -4.43 17.22 3.16
C LEU A 73 -3.85 17.78 4.45
N ASP A 74 -4.05 19.08 4.72
CA ASP A 74 -3.61 19.72 5.96
C ASP A 74 -4.30 19.11 7.19
N GLU A 75 -5.60 18.81 7.08
CA GLU A 75 -6.34 18.15 8.16
C GLU A 75 -5.84 16.72 8.41
N LEU A 76 -5.54 15.96 7.35
CA LEU A 76 -4.94 14.63 7.45
C LEU A 76 -3.55 14.69 8.10
N VAL A 77 -2.69 15.59 7.64
CA VAL A 77 -1.35 15.79 8.22
C VAL A 77 -1.47 16.17 9.70
N ARG A 78 -2.39 17.08 10.05
CA ARG A 78 -2.61 17.48 11.45
C ARG A 78 -3.10 16.32 12.31
N LYS A 79 -4.03 15.49 11.80
CA LYS A 79 -4.49 14.27 12.49
C LYS A 79 -3.38 13.26 12.67
N GLN A 80 -2.55 13.03 11.64
CA GLN A 80 -1.41 12.12 11.70
C GLN A 80 -0.34 12.62 12.69
N GLN A 81 -0.01 13.92 12.67
CA GLN A 81 0.96 14.52 13.59
C GLN A 81 0.45 14.50 15.04
N ALA A 82 -0.83 14.79 15.27
CA ALA A 82 -1.44 14.68 16.60
C ALA A 82 -1.38 13.23 17.13
N ALA A 83 -1.70 12.24 16.27
CA ALA A 83 -1.57 10.82 16.61
C ALA A 83 -0.11 10.38 16.86
N GLN A 84 0.87 11.04 16.26
CA GLN A 84 2.30 10.79 16.52
C GLN A 84 2.84 11.50 17.77
N LYS A 85 2.29 12.67 18.13
CA LYS A 85 2.74 13.46 19.28
C LYS A 85 2.40 12.80 20.62
N ASP A 86 1.28 12.06 20.66
CA ASP A 86 0.85 11.23 21.79
C ASP A 86 1.07 9.75 21.51
N LYS A 87 2.26 9.37 21.01
CA LYS A 87 2.60 7.95 20.93
C LYS A 87 2.56 7.39 22.36
N PRO A 88 1.73 6.38 22.65
CA PRO A 88 1.48 5.97 24.02
C PRO A 88 2.79 5.59 24.69
N GLN A 89 3.03 6.19 25.86
CA GLN A 89 4.21 5.96 26.70
C GLN A 89 4.30 4.48 27.14
N GLN A 90 3.17 3.77 27.12
CA GLN A 90 3.03 2.38 27.53
C GLN A 90 2.01 1.70 26.62
N GLY A 91 2.26 0.46 26.21
CA GLY A 91 1.32 -0.27 25.36
C GLY A 91 1.79 -1.68 25.02
N ALA A 92 0.98 -2.36 24.23
CA ALA A 92 1.29 -3.69 23.73
C ALA A 92 0.95 -3.78 22.23
N VAL A 93 1.72 -4.59 21.51
CA VAL A 93 1.44 -4.95 20.11
C VAL A 93 1.52 -6.46 19.99
N TYR A 94 0.53 -7.06 19.34
CA TYR A 94 0.47 -8.50 19.12
C TYR A 94 0.77 -8.85 17.66
N PHE A 95 1.78 -9.67 17.41
CA PHE A 95 2.26 -10.01 16.09
C PHE A 95 1.75 -11.37 15.64
N VAL A 96 1.09 -11.41 14.48
CA VAL A 96 0.49 -12.62 13.88
C VAL A 96 0.81 -12.73 12.38
N SER A 97 0.54 -13.89 11.80
CA SER A 97 0.71 -14.17 10.36
C SER A 97 -0.28 -15.23 9.90
N PHE A 98 -0.58 -15.25 8.60
CA PHE A 98 -1.39 -16.30 7.96
C PHE A 98 -0.71 -17.67 7.86
N SER A 99 0.55 -17.81 8.31
CA SER A 99 1.14 -19.13 8.55
C SER A 99 0.45 -19.89 9.69
N ILE A 100 -0.31 -19.17 10.53
CA ILE A 100 -1.14 -19.75 11.59
C ILE A 100 -2.50 -20.14 10.98
N PRO A 101 -3.04 -21.34 11.28
CA PRO A 101 -4.35 -21.74 10.81
C PRO A 101 -5.45 -20.76 11.29
N GLU A 102 -6.48 -20.61 10.47
CA GLU A 102 -7.55 -19.62 10.66
C GLU A 102 -8.23 -19.72 12.03
N GLU A 103 -8.48 -20.94 12.52
CA GLU A 103 -9.08 -21.18 13.83
C GLU A 103 -8.23 -20.60 14.97
N GLY A 104 -6.92 -20.82 14.92
CA GLY A 104 -5.98 -20.25 15.88
C GLY A 104 -5.92 -18.73 15.78
N LEU A 105 -5.96 -18.20 14.55
CA LEU A 105 -5.97 -16.77 14.29
C LEU A 105 -7.22 -16.09 14.87
N LYS A 106 -8.41 -16.67 14.67
CA LYS A 106 -9.67 -16.17 15.22
C LYS A 106 -9.65 -16.09 16.74
N ARG A 107 -9.19 -17.15 17.40
CA ARG A 107 -9.10 -17.19 18.87
C ARG A 107 -8.18 -16.10 19.40
N MET A 108 -6.97 -15.99 18.84
CA MET A 108 -6.01 -14.98 19.30
C MET A 108 -6.50 -13.56 19.03
N LEU A 109 -7.09 -13.32 17.85
CA LEU A 109 -7.64 -12.01 17.52
C LEU A 109 -8.79 -11.62 18.47
N GLY A 110 -9.66 -12.57 18.81
CA GLY A 110 -10.73 -12.36 19.79
C GLY A 110 -10.19 -11.97 21.18
N GLU A 111 -9.12 -12.62 21.64
CA GLU A 111 -8.44 -12.26 22.88
C GLU A 111 -7.81 -10.86 22.80
N THR A 112 -7.08 -10.55 21.73
CA THR A 112 -6.45 -9.22 21.56
C THR A 112 -7.49 -8.10 21.53
N ARG A 113 -8.65 -8.34 20.90
CA ARG A 113 -9.79 -7.44 20.90
C ARG A 113 -10.31 -7.22 22.32
N HIS A 114 -10.49 -8.29 23.10
CA HIS A 114 -10.96 -8.20 24.49
C HIS A 114 -10.03 -7.34 25.37
N TYR A 115 -8.72 -7.44 25.14
CA TYR A 115 -7.71 -6.66 25.88
C TYR A 115 -7.37 -5.30 25.24
N GLY A 116 -7.99 -4.93 24.11
CA GLY A 116 -7.69 -3.68 23.41
C GLY A 116 -6.27 -3.60 22.84
N ILE A 117 -5.63 -4.74 22.59
CA ILE A 117 -4.27 -4.83 22.06
C ILE A 117 -4.36 -4.86 20.52
N PRO A 118 -3.71 -3.94 19.80
CA PRO A 118 -3.68 -3.99 18.35
C PRO A 118 -2.90 -5.21 17.85
N ALA A 119 -3.52 -5.98 16.96
CA ALA A 119 -2.87 -7.08 16.26
C ALA A 119 -2.23 -6.60 14.95
N THR A 120 -0.93 -6.86 14.78
CA THR A 120 -0.15 -6.57 13.58
C THR A 120 0.09 -7.84 12.78
N LEU A 121 -0.27 -7.82 11.51
CA LEU A 121 -0.19 -8.95 10.59
C LEU A 121 1.04 -8.85 9.69
N ARG A 122 1.79 -9.96 9.56
CA ARG A 122 2.94 -10.03 8.66
C ARG A 122 2.51 -10.33 7.22
N GLY A 123 2.65 -9.33 6.35
CA GLY A 123 2.66 -9.51 4.90
C GLY A 123 1.31 -9.89 4.29
N MET A 124 1.38 -10.50 3.11
CA MET A 124 0.22 -10.88 2.28
C MET A 124 0.05 -12.40 2.25
N VAL A 125 -1.19 -12.88 2.24
CA VAL A 125 -1.54 -14.28 1.94
C VAL A 125 -1.04 -14.60 0.54
N ASN A 126 -0.15 -15.59 0.40
CA ASN A 126 0.31 -16.09 -0.91
C ASN A 126 0.80 -15.01 -1.89
N ASN A 127 1.33 -13.88 -1.39
CA ASN A 127 1.73 -12.72 -2.19
C ASN A 127 0.58 -12.07 -2.99
N ASP A 128 -0.68 -12.25 -2.58
CA ASP A 128 -1.88 -11.68 -3.20
C ASP A 128 -2.60 -10.73 -2.23
N LEU A 129 -2.72 -9.47 -2.64
CA LEU A 129 -3.43 -8.43 -1.90
C LEU A 129 -4.93 -8.69 -1.79
N LYS A 130 -5.56 -9.26 -2.83
CA LYS A 130 -6.99 -9.56 -2.85
C LYS A 130 -7.32 -10.68 -1.87
N ALA A 131 -6.56 -11.78 -1.95
CA ALA A 131 -6.69 -12.88 -0.99
C ALA A 131 -6.45 -12.41 0.45
N THR A 132 -5.49 -11.51 0.67
CA THR A 132 -5.21 -10.92 1.98
C THR A 132 -6.38 -10.09 2.48
N ALA A 133 -6.93 -9.21 1.63
CA ALA A 133 -8.08 -8.38 1.98
C ALA A 133 -9.32 -9.23 2.30
N GLU A 134 -9.56 -10.30 1.54
CA GLU A 134 -10.67 -11.25 1.77
C GLU A 134 -10.49 -12.00 3.09
N ALA A 135 -9.30 -12.49 3.39
CA ALA A 135 -9.01 -13.19 4.64
C ALA A 135 -9.18 -12.25 5.86
N VAL A 136 -8.64 -11.04 5.80
CA VAL A 136 -8.84 -10.02 6.84
C VAL A 136 -10.31 -9.66 6.99
N LEU A 137 -11.02 -9.48 5.88
CA LEU A 137 -12.45 -9.16 5.90
C LEU A 137 -13.27 -10.29 6.53
N SER A 138 -12.93 -11.54 6.27
CA SER A 138 -13.59 -12.69 6.90
C SER A 138 -13.41 -12.68 8.42
N LEU A 139 -12.19 -12.40 8.88
CA LEU A 139 -11.89 -12.30 10.32
C LEU A 139 -12.66 -11.16 11.01
N VAL A 140 -12.87 -10.05 10.31
CA VAL A 140 -13.67 -8.92 10.82
C VAL A 140 -15.17 -9.25 10.82
N LYS A 141 -15.69 -9.85 9.75
CA LYS A 141 -17.11 -10.24 9.64
C LYS A 141 -17.52 -11.26 10.70
N ASP A 142 -16.62 -12.20 11.01
CA ASP A 142 -16.85 -13.22 12.04
C ASP A 142 -16.71 -12.65 13.47
N GLY A 143 -16.43 -11.35 13.63
CA GLY A 143 -16.33 -10.66 14.91
C GLY A 143 -15.01 -10.91 15.65
N ALA A 144 -14.08 -11.67 15.07
CA ALA A 144 -12.81 -12.02 15.71
C ALA A 144 -11.93 -10.78 15.98
N THR A 145 -12.04 -9.74 15.16
CA THR A 145 -11.35 -8.46 15.39
C THR A 145 -12.11 -7.30 14.74
N ASP A 146 -11.81 -6.05 15.13
CA ASP A 146 -12.25 -4.83 14.45
C ASP A 146 -11.34 -4.43 13.29
N GLY A 147 -10.23 -5.15 13.11
CA GLY A 147 -9.25 -4.95 12.04
C GLY A 147 -7.89 -5.52 12.44
N VAL A 148 -6.97 -5.55 11.48
CA VAL A 148 -5.55 -5.88 11.75
C VAL A 148 -4.66 -4.80 11.15
N GLN A 149 -3.59 -4.47 11.84
CA GLN A 149 -2.60 -3.51 11.37
C GLN A 149 -1.63 -4.20 10.43
N ILE A 150 -1.42 -3.66 9.23
CA ILE A 150 -0.40 -4.15 8.29
C ILE A 150 0.74 -3.13 8.29
N ASP A 151 1.74 -3.36 9.14
CA ASP A 151 2.96 -2.57 9.18
C ASP A 151 4.19 -3.49 9.19
N PRO A 152 4.87 -3.69 8.05
CA PRO A 152 6.04 -4.54 7.98
C PRO A 152 7.25 -3.99 8.75
N THR A 153 7.26 -2.68 9.05
CA THR A 153 8.38 -2.04 9.76
C THR A 153 8.42 -2.45 11.23
N LEU A 154 7.27 -2.68 11.86
CA LEU A 154 7.19 -3.09 13.27
C LEU A 154 7.84 -4.47 13.51
N PHE A 155 7.68 -5.41 12.58
CA PHE A 155 8.32 -6.73 12.69
C PHE A 155 9.85 -6.61 12.73
N SER A 156 10.41 -5.78 11.84
CA SER A 156 11.85 -5.52 11.80
C SER A 156 12.32 -4.71 13.01
N GLN A 157 11.55 -3.70 13.42
CA GLN A 157 11.86 -2.81 14.55
C GLN A 157 11.97 -3.58 15.87
N TYR A 158 11.05 -4.52 16.12
CA TYR A 158 11.06 -5.35 17.32
C TYR A 158 11.82 -6.67 17.14
N GLY A 159 12.42 -6.92 15.98
CA GLY A 159 13.23 -8.13 15.72
C GLY A 159 12.41 -9.43 15.73
N ILE A 160 11.11 -9.37 15.40
CA ILE A 160 10.20 -10.51 15.47
C ILE A 160 10.43 -11.44 14.27
N ARG A 161 11.02 -12.62 14.54
CA ARG A 161 11.30 -13.65 13.53
C ARG A 161 10.27 -14.77 13.51
N SER A 162 9.63 -15.04 14.64
CA SER A 162 8.61 -16.06 14.82
C SER A 162 7.32 -15.45 15.36
N VAL A 163 6.19 -16.04 15.00
CA VAL A 163 4.85 -15.66 15.46
C VAL A 163 4.14 -16.88 16.05
N PRO A 164 3.17 -16.71 16.96
CA PRO A 164 2.71 -15.43 17.53
C PRO A 164 3.72 -14.80 18.51
N ALA A 165 3.71 -13.48 18.63
CA ALA A 165 4.56 -12.76 19.60
C ALA A 165 3.83 -11.55 20.21
N LEU A 166 3.94 -11.35 21.52
CA LEU A 166 3.43 -10.18 22.21
C LEU A 166 4.61 -9.30 22.64
N VAL A 167 4.62 -8.04 22.20
CA VAL A 167 5.57 -7.05 22.66
C VAL A 167 4.85 -6.08 23.57
N VAL A 168 5.32 -5.98 24.82
CA VAL A 168 4.87 -4.96 25.78
C VAL A 168 5.99 -3.93 25.90
N PHE A 169 5.67 -2.66 25.69
CA PHE A 169 6.61 -1.56 25.77
C PHE A 169 6.15 -0.54 26.79
N CYS A 170 7.11 0.04 27.50
CA CYS A 170 6.85 1.02 28.54
C CYS A 170 8.02 1.98 28.71
N SER A 171 7.73 3.28 28.79
CA SER A 171 8.70 4.30 29.20
C SER A 171 8.84 4.32 30.72
N ARG A 172 10.00 3.83 31.20
CA ARG A 172 10.62 3.99 32.53
C ARG A 172 9.79 3.76 33.82
N HIS A 173 8.48 3.51 33.78
CA HIS A 173 7.62 3.49 34.98
C HIS A 173 6.54 2.37 35.07
N CYS A 174 6.57 1.31 34.23
CA CYS A 174 5.57 0.21 34.34
C CYS A 174 5.92 -0.88 35.35
N CYS A 175 7.20 -1.09 35.65
CA CYS A 175 7.62 -2.12 36.59
C CYS A 175 7.88 -1.46 37.94
N LYS A 176 6.86 -1.41 38.80
CA LYS A 176 7.04 -1.13 40.22
C LYS A 176 6.34 -2.22 41.02
#